data_AF-A0A840S9E0-F1
#
_entry.id   AF-A0A840S9E0-F1
#
_cell.length_a   1.000
_cell.length_b   1.000
_cell.length_c   1.000
_cell.angle_alpha   90.00
_cell.angle_beta   90.00
_cell.angle_gamma   90.00
#
_symmetry.space_group_name_H-M   'P 1'
#
loop_
_entity.id
_entity.type
_entity.pdbx_description
1 polymer ?
#
loop_
_entity_poly.entity_id
_entity_poly.type
_entity_poly.pdbx_seq_one_letter_code
_entity_poly.pdbx_strand_id
1 'polypeptide(L)' 'MNWASVSDFLAMGGYGFYVWGSYGVCLLVFVVEPLIARARHRKALRAVGDEE' A
#
# COMPACT_ATOMS: atom_id res chain seq x y z
N MET A 1 10.71 -21.41 -25.20
CA MET A 1 10.50 -21.21 -23.75
C MET A 1 11.47 -20.15 -23.28
N ASN A 2 11.26 -18.88 -23.64
CA ASN A 2 12.12 -17.78 -23.24
C ASN A 2 11.21 -16.66 -22.70
N TRP A 3 11.16 -16.54 -21.37
CA TRP A 3 10.67 -15.34 -20.73
C TRP A 3 11.66 -14.22 -21.08
N ALA A 4 11.30 -13.37 -22.04
CA ALA A 4 12.25 -12.50 -22.74
C ALA A 4 12.88 -11.42 -21.85
N SER A 5 12.21 -10.97 -20.79
CA SER A 5 12.81 -10.16 -19.72
C SER A 5 11.77 -9.88 -18.63
N VAL A 6 12.21 -9.58 -17.40
CA VAL A 6 11.37 -8.93 -16.38
C VAL A 6 10.79 -7.61 -16.91
N SER A 7 11.53 -6.95 -17.83
CA SER A 7 11.09 -5.75 -18.53
C SER A 7 9.82 -5.99 -19.38
N ASP A 8 9.66 -7.13 -20.04
CA ASP A 8 8.45 -7.44 -20.82
C ASP A 8 7.24 -7.71 -19.93
N PHE A 9 7.45 -8.23 -18.72
CA PHE A 9 6.39 -8.45 -17.74
C PHE A 9 5.96 -7.15 -17.05
N LEU A 10 6.87 -6.18 -16.92
CA LEU A 10 6.55 -4.83 -16.45
C LEU A 10 5.99 -3.95 -17.56
N ALA A 11 6.38 -4.17 -18.81
CA ALA A 11 5.89 -3.41 -19.94
C ALA A 11 4.58 -3.96 -20.49
N MET A 12 4.27 -5.27 -20.38
CA MET A 12 3.07 -5.96 -20.91
C MET A 12 2.50 -5.29 -22.18
N GLY A 13 3.35 -5.05 -23.19
CA GLY A 13 2.93 -4.41 -24.44
C GLY A 13 2.26 -3.02 -24.34
N GLY A 14 2.47 -2.29 -23.24
CA GLY A 14 1.90 -0.97 -22.95
C GLY A 14 0.96 -0.92 -21.74
N TYR A 15 0.47 -2.07 -21.23
CA TYR A 15 -0.53 -2.12 -20.16
C TYR A 15 0.05 -2.25 -18.74
N GLY A 16 1.35 -2.51 -18.60
CA GLY A 16 1.93 -2.79 -17.30
C GLY A 16 1.79 -1.63 -16.30
N PHE A 17 1.80 -0.37 -16.78
CA PHE A 17 1.56 0.78 -15.91
C PHE A 17 0.19 0.75 -15.24
N TYR A 18 -0.86 0.32 -15.96
CA TYR A 18 -2.21 0.20 -15.41
C TYR A 18 -2.30 -0.94 -14.37
N VAL A 19 -1.71 -2.09 -14.68
CA VAL A 19 -1.72 -3.26 -13.78
C VAL A 19 -0.96 -2.94 -12.50
N TRP A 20 0.32 -2.57 -12.62
CA TRP A 20 1.17 -2.29 -11.48
C TRP A 20 0.72 -1.05 -10.70
N GLY A 21 0.20 -0.03 -11.38
CA GLY A 21 -0.42 1.13 -10.75
C GLY A 21 -1.63 0.74 -9.89
N SER A 22 -2.53 -0.12 -10.40
CA SER A 22 -3.70 -0.60 -9.65
C SER A 22 -3.29 -1.43 -8.42
N TYR A 23 -2.30 -2.32 -8.56
CA TYR A 23 -1.73 -3.04 -7.42
C TYR A 23 -1.09 -2.10 -6.40
N GLY A 24 -0.39 -1.06 -6.85
CA GLY A 24 0.20 -0.04 -6.00
C GLY A 24 -0.86 0.74 -5.22
N VAL A 25 -1.95 1.15 -5.86
CA VAL A 25 -3.09 1.81 -5.19
C VAL A 25 -3.75 0.89 -4.18
N CYS A 26 -3.96 -0.38 -4.53
CA CYS A 26 -4.53 -1.38 -3.61
C CYS A 26 -3.65 -1.58 -2.36
N LEU A 27 -2.34 -1.76 -2.56
CA LEU A 27 -1.37 -1.85 -1.47
C LEU A 27 -1.38 -0.58 -0.60
N LEU A 28 -1.46 0.59 -1.23
CA LEU A 28 -1.50 1.87 -0.54
C LEU A 28 -2.73 1.96 0.38
N VAL A 29 -3.91 1.57 -0.08
CA VAL A 29 -5.12 1.52 0.76
C VAL A 29 -4.92 0.57 1.95
N PHE A 30 -4.39 -0.64 1.71
CA PHE A 30 -4.12 -1.60 2.77
C PHE A 30 -3.10 -1.11 3.81
N VAL A 31 -2.19 -0.21 3.44
CA VAL A 31 -1.20 0.36 4.36
C VAL A 31 -1.74 1.60 5.07
N VAL A 32 -2.46 2.47 4.36
CA VAL A 32 -2.95 3.75 4.89
C VAL A 32 -4.01 3.53 5.98
N GLU A 33 -4.98 2.65 5.74
CA GLU A 33 -6.04 2.34 6.71
C GLU A 33 -5.49 1.93 8.11
N PRO A 34 -4.60 0.93 8.24
CA PRO A 34 -4.06 0.56 9.54
C PRO A 34 -3.13 1.62 10.12
N LEU A 35 -2.43 2.42 9.32
CA LEU A 35 -1.62 3.53 9.83
C LEU A 35 -2.50 4.59 10.51
N ILE A 36 -3.61 4.97 9.88
CA ILE A 36 -4.58 5.90 10.46
C ILE A 36 -5.21 5.30 11.72
N ALA A 37 -5.63 4.03 11.66
CA ALA A 37 -6.20 3.34 12.82
C ALA A 37 -5.20 3.28 13.99
N ARG A 38 -3.93 2.97 13.73
CA ARG A 38 -2.86 2.96 14.74
C ARG A 38 -2.61 4.35 15.31
N ALA A 39 -2.61 5.40 14.48
CA ALA A 39 -2.45 6.78 14.95
C ALA A 39 -3.58 7.19 15.88
N ARG A 40 -4.84 6.86 15.53
CA ARG A 40 -6.01 7.11 16.38
C ARG A 40 -5.95 6.33 17.69
N HIS A 41 -5.59 5.05 17.63
CA HIS A 41 -5.47 4.21 18.83
C HIS A 41 -4.41 4.75 19.79
N ARG A 42 -3.24 5.14 19.27
CA ARG A 42 -2.19 5.77 20.09
C ARG A 42 -2.64 7.09 20.71
N LYS A 43 -3.43 7.89 20.00
CA LYS A 43 -3.98 9.14 20.55
C LYS A 43 -4.98 8.85 21.68
N ALA A 44 -5.84 7.86 21.53
CA ALA A 44 -6.81 7.48 22.56
C ALA A 44 -6.12 6.96 23.84
N LEU A 45 -5.11 6.10 23.70
CA LEU A 45 -4.34 5.60 24.85
C LEU A 45 -3.59 6.71 25.60
N ARG A 46 -3.06 7.70 24.87
CA ARG A 46 -2.41 8.86 25.49
C ARG A 46 -3.39 9.74 26.26
N ALA A 47 -4.60 9.91 25.74
CA ALA A 47 -5.63 10.71 26.43
C ALA A 47 -6.01 10.11 27.79
N VAL A 48 -6.11 8.77 27.89
CA VAL A 48 -6.42 8.09 29.15
C VAL A 48 -5.26 8.17 30.15
N GLY A 49 -4.01 8.16 29.68
CA GLY A 49 -2.84 8.25 30.55
C GLY A 49 -2.52 9.66 31.07
N ASP A 50 -3.06 10.71 30.43
CA ASP A 50 -2.93 12.10 30.89
C ASP A 50 -3.97 12.46 31.99
N GLU A 51 -4.95 11.59 32.26
CA GLU A 51 -5.99 11.79 33.28
C GLU A 51 -5.62 11.22 34.67
N GLU A 52 -4.43 10.63 34.84
CA GLU A 52 -3.84 10.20 36.13
C GLU A 52 -2.71 11.13 36.59
#